data_AF-A0A7V4ABQ5-F1
#
_entry.id   AF-A0A7V4ABQ5-F1
#
_cell.length_a   1.000
_cell.length_b   1.000
_cell.length_c   1.000
_cell.angle_alpha   90.00
_cell.angle_beta   90.00
_cell.angle_gamma   90.00
#
_symmetry.space_group_name_H-M   'P 1'
#
loop_
_entity.id
_entity.type
_entity.pdbx_description
1 polymer ?
#
loop_
_entity_poly.entity_id
_entity_poly.type
_entity_poly.pdbx_seq_one_letter_code
_entity_poly.pdbx_strand_id
1 'polypeptide(L)'
;MKRIFLILLFASLVYSESGNWGFKGSYEYFPVSARILSLAKSGSALTEDMSSVYFNPACLAYINPQQIVFSDALLPLGSTMGWFGYARPTKDFGNFGIHITGLYAGKMEITDIWGNKLHDKYADFNISTS
;
A
#
# COMPACT_ATOMS: atom_id res chain seq x y z
N MET A 1 -23.71 23.96 -1.19
CA MET A 1 -22.46 23.31 -1.63
C MET A 1 -21.24 23.75 -0.83
N LYS A 2 -20.95 25.05 -0.69
CA LYS A 2 -19.78 25.56 0.09
C LYS A 2 -19.69 25.07 1.55
N ARG A 3 -20.83 24.91 2.24
CA ARG A 3 -20.90 24.43 3.63
C ARG A 3 -20.58 22.93 3.78
N ILE A 4 -20.94 22.12 2.80
CA ILE A 4 -20.65 20.67 2.78
C ILE A 4 -19.15 20.43 2.55
N PHE A 5 -18.54 21.23 1.66
CA PHE A 5 -17.10 21.20 1.44
C PHE A 5 -16.32 21.55 2.72
N LEU A 6 -16.78 22.54 3.48
CA LEU A 6 -16.18 22.92 4.76
C LEU A 6 -16.31 21.83 5.83
N ILE A 7 -17.43 21.13 5.88
CA ILE A 7 -17.65 20.01 6.80
C ILE A 7 -16.73 18.83 6.48
N LEU A 8 -16.55 18.52 5.19
CA LEU A 8 -15.61 17.48 4.73
C LEU A 8 -14.15 17.83 5.07
N LEU A 9 -13.77 19.11 4.95
CA LEU A 9 -12.43 19.59 5.30
C LEU A 9 -12.15 19.55 6.82
N PHE A 10 -13.18 19.75 7.65
CA PHE A 10 -13.04 19.67 9.11
C PHE A 10 -13.02 18.21 9.61
N ALA A 11 -13.72 17.30 8.94
CA ALA A 11 -13.68 15.88 9.30
C ALA A 11 -12.28 15.28 9.17
N SER A 12 -11.47 15.73 8.21
CA SER A 12 -10.08 15.25 8.05
C SER A 12 -9.13 15.68 9.18
N LEU A 13 -9.43 16.76 9.90
CA LEU A 13 -8.59 17.21 11.03
C LEU A 13 -8.74 16.33 12.27
N VAL A 14 -9.87 15.64 12.41
CA VAL A 14 -10.16 14.75 13.56
C VAL A 14 -9.39 13.42 13.45
N TYR A 15 -8.91 13.06 12.26
CA TYR A 15 -8.13 11.84 12.00
C TYR A 15 -6.61 12.06 12.00
N SER A 16 -6.12 13.21 12.47
CA SER A 16 -4.68 13.43 12.60
C SER A 16 -4.14 12.64 13.80
N GLU A 17 -3.62 11.44 13.57
CA GLU A 17 -2.91 10.65 14.58
C GLU A 17 -1.66 11.38 15.11
N SER A 18 -1.40 11.28 16.41
CA SER A 18 -0.12 11.65 17.02
C SER A 18 0.77 10.40 17.14
N GLY A 19 1.81 10.31 16.31
CA GLY A 19 2.80 9.22 16.30
C GLY A 19 3.64 9.24 15.01
N ASN A 20 4.90 8.80 15.09
CA ASN A 20 5.88 8.54 14.02
C ASN A 20 5.93 9.52 12.82
N TRP A 21 5.54 10.79 12.99
CA TRP A 21 5.52 11.80 11.93
C TRP A 21 4.83 11.36 10.62
N GLY A 22 3.86 10.45 10.69
CA GLY A 22 3.17 9.91 9.51
C GLY A 22 4.00 8.89 8.70
N PHE A 23 5.02 8.27 9.30
CA PHE A 23 5.69 7.13 8.68
C PHE A 23 4.69 5.99 8.47
N LYS A 24 4.54 5.63 7.20
CA LYS A 24 3.75 4.48 6.77
C LYS A 24 4.28 3.20 7.45
N GLY A 25 3.37 2.27 7.79
CA GLY A 25 3.76 0.97 8.35
C GLY A 25 4.81 0.26 7.49
N SER A 26 5.66 -0.57 8.11
CA SER A 26 6.80 -1.22 7.46
C SER A 26 6.44 -2.04 6.20
N TYR A 27 5.20 -2.53 6.12
CA TYR A 27 4.70 -3.27 4.96
C TYR A 27 4.44 -2.37 3.74
N GLU A 28 4.07 -1.11 3.94
CA GLU A 28 3.84 -0.12 2.88
C GLU A 28 5.15 0.34 2.22
N TYR A 29 6.30 0.01 2.82
CA TYR A 29 7.59 0.15 2.14
C TYR A 29 7.82 -0.92 1.06
N PHE A 30 7.07 -2.01 1.07
CA PHE A 30 7.19 -3.04 0.03
C PHE A 30 6.44 -2.61 -1.24
N PRO A 31 7.06 -2.66 -2.43
CA PRO A 31 6.44 -2.21 -3.66
C PRO A 31 5.34 -3.16 -4.12
N VAL A 32 4.24 -2.59 -4.60
CA VAL A 32 3.07 -3.33 -5.11
C VAL A 32 3.24 -3.86 -6.55
N SER A 33 4.38 -3.58 -7.18
CA SER A 33 4.66 -3.93 -8.58
C SER A 33 6.00 -4.63 -8.70
N ALA A 34 6.00 -5.81 -9.33
CA ALA A 34 7.21 -6.58 -9.61
C ALA A 34 8.21 -5.78 -10.46
N ARG A 35 7.73 -5.03 -11.46
CA ARG A 35 8.58 -4.16 -12.31
C ARG A 35 9.35 -3.15 -11.47
N ILE A 36 8.67 -2.47 -10.55
CA ILE A 36 9.27 -1.43 -9.72
C ILE A 36 10.17 -2.03 -8.66
N LEU A 37 9.81 -3.20 -8.13
CA LEU A 37 10.68 -3.98 -7.26
C LEU A 37 12.00 -4.33 -7.97
N SER A 38 11.95 -4.79 -9.23
CA SER A 38 13.14 -5.05 -10.06
C SER A 38 13.97 -3.80 -10.35
N LEU A 39 13.36 -2.61 -10.32
CA LEU A 39 14.03 -1.31 -10.44
C LEU A 39 14.47 -0.73 -9.09
N ALA A 40 14.71 -1.57 -8.08
CA ALA A 40 15.11 -1.16 -6.74
C ALA A 40 14.16 -0.13 -6.10
N LYS A 41 12.85 -0.27 -6.36
CA LYS A 41 11.78 0.63 -5.91
C LYS A 41 11.81 2.04 -6.52
N SER A 42 12.51 2.23 -7.64
CA SER A 42 12.52 3.49 -8.39
C SER A 42 11.22 3.66 -9.20
N GLY A 43 10.16 4.12 -8.54
CA GLY A 43 8.81 4.25 -9.12
C GLY A 43 8.33 5.68 -9.38
N SER A 44 9.07 6.72 -8.95
CA SER A 44 8.57 8.10 -8.96
C SER A 44 8.37 8.69 -10.35
N ALA A 45 9.20 8.31 -11.34
CA ALA A 45 9.14 8.85 -12.71
C ALA A 45 8.81 7.80 -13.78
N LEU A 46 8.85 6.51 -13.45
CA LEU A 46 8.77 5.41 -14.43
C LEU A 46 7.44 4.62 -14.35
N THR A 47 6.46 5.13 -13.62
CA THR A 47 5.16 4.48 -13.38
C THR A 47 4.12 4.88 -14.41
N GLU A 48 4.21 4.36 -15.63
CA GLU A 48 3.20 4.57 -16.69
C GLU A 48 2.12 3.46 -16.72
N ASP A 49 1.92 2.78 -15.59
CA ASP A 49 0.97 1.69 -15.42
C ASP A 49 0.10 1.89 -14.17
N MET A 50 -0.83 0.97 -13.90
CA MET A 50 -1.75 1.04 -12.76
C MET A 50 -1.04 1.20 -11.40
N SER A 51 0.21 0.79 -11.27
CA SER A 51 0.96 1.00 -10.02
C SER A 51 1.29 2.48 -9.74
N SER A 52 1.14 3.37 -10.73
CA SER A 52 1.20 4.83 -10.56
C SER A 52 0.30 5.35 -9.45
N VAL A 53 -0.88 4.76 -9.25
CA VAL A 53 -1.79 5.16 -8.16
C VAL A 53 -1.14 4.99 -6.78
N TYR A 54 -0.23 4.02 -6.64
CA TYR A 54 0.51 3.77 -5.40
C TYR A 54 1.78 4.63 -5.26
N PHE A 55 2.54 4.81 -6.35
CA PHE A 55 3.85 5.47 -6.31
C PHE A 55 3.82 6.96 -6.64
N ASN A 56 3.13 7.34 -7.72
CA ASN A 56 3.01 8.73 -8.18
C ASN A 56 1.72 8.90 -9.00
N PRO A 57 0.63 9.40 -8.39
CA PRO A 57 -0.65 9.59 -9.07
C PRO A 57 -0.57 10.54 -10.27
N ALA A 58 0.43 11.42 -10.37
CA ALA A 58 0.59 12.28 -11.55
C ALA A 58 0.92 11.48 -12.82
N CYS A 59 1.61 10.34 -12.68
CA CYS A 59 1.93 9.47 -13.80
C CYS A 59 0.70 8.70 -14.31
N LEU A 60 -0.41 8.69 -13.55
CA LEU A 60 -1.68 8.11 -13.98
C LEU A 60 -2.19 8.75 -15.28
N ALA A 61 -1.84 10.02 -15.53
CA ALA A 61 -2.17 10.74 -16.75
C ALA A 61 -1.63 10.08 -18.03
N TYR A 62 -0.58 9.26 -17.93
CA TYR A 62 0.06 8.59 -19.07
C TYR A 62 -0.46 7.17 -19.32
N ILE A 63 -1.39 6.66 -18.50
CA ILE A 63 -1.97 5.33 -18.73
C ILE A 63 -2.83 5.33 -20.00
N ASN A 64 -2.48 4.45 -20.93
CA ASN A 64 -3.27 4.07 -22.09
C ASN A 64 -2.80 2.69 -22.59
N PRO A 65 -3.64 1.64 -22.68
CA PRO A 65 -5.09 1.58 -22.49
C PRO A 65 -5.53 1.37 -21.03
N GLN A 66 -6.82 1.08 -20.80
CA GLN A 66 -7.36 0.62 -19.51
C GLN A 66 -6.58 -0.60 -18.98
N GLN A 67 -6.28 -0.63 -17.68
CA GLN A 67 -5.44 -1.67 -17.08
C GLN A 67 -6.09 -2.26 -15.83
N ILE A 68 -5.93 -3.58 -15.69
CA ILE A 68 -6.17 -4.31 -14.45
C ILE A 68 -4.85 -5.01 -14.11
N VAL A 69 -4.39 -4.88 -12.88
CA VAL A 69 -3.13 -5.48 -12.43
C VAL A 69 -3.36 -6.16 -11.08
N PHE A 70 -2.81 -7.37 -10.95
CA PHE A 70 -2.78 -8.15 -9.73
C PHE A 70 -1.32 -8.43 -9.38
N SER A 71 -0.97 -8.34 -8.12
CA SER A 71 0.35 -8.73 -7.62
C SER A 71 0.19 -9.46 -6.30
N ASP A 72 1.01 -10.50 -6.12
CA ASP A 72 1.19 -11.16 -4.83
C ASP A 72 2.69 -11.21 -4.53
N ALA A 73 3.05 -10.91 -3.29
CA ALA A 73 4.43 -10.87 -2.84
C ALA A 73 4.61 -11.70 -1.58
N LEU A 74 5.56 -12.62 -1.62
CA LEU A 74 6.00 -13.37 -0.44
C LEU A 74 6.89 -12.47 0.42
N LEU A 75 6.48 -12.27 1.67
CA LEU A 75 7.22 -11.51 2.66
C LEU A 75 7.89 -12.46 3.66
N PRO A 76 8.88 -11.98 4.43
CA PRO A 76 9.50 -12.77 5.48
C PRO A 76 8.48 -13.31 6.50
N LEU A 77 8.86 -14.39 7.19
CA LEU A 77 8.09 -15.02 8.27
C LEU A 77 6.68 -15.49 7.83
N GLY A 78 6.59 -16.02 6.60
CA GLY A 78 5.38 -16.62 6.07
C GLY A 78 4.23 -15.64 5.85
N SER A 79 4.54 -14.35 5.77
CA SER A 79 3.56 -13.31 5.45
C SER A 79 3.45 -13.14 3.93
N THR A 80 2.30 -12.70 3.44
CA THR A 80 2.09 -12.39 2.03
C THR A 80 1.40 -11.04 1.88
N MET A 81 1.71 -10.33 0.81
CA MET A 81 1.06 -9.06 0.48
C MET A 81 0.43 -9.16 -0.91
N GLY A 82 -0.90 -9.11 -0.93
CA GLY A 82 -1.70 -9.08 -2.13
C GLY A 82 -2.08 -7.66 -2.52
N TRP A 83 -2.06 -7.37 -3.81
CA TRP A 83 -2.45 -6.09 -4.35
C TRP A 83 -3.28 -6.27 -5.63
N PHE A 84 -4.33 -5.47 -5.73
CA PHE A 84 -5.22 -5.40 -6.89
C PHE A 84 -5.41 -3.95 -7.29
N GLY A 85 -5.26 -3.65 -8.57
CA GLY A 85 -5.44 -2.32 -9.12
C GLY A 85 -6.26 -2.30 -10.40
N TYR A 86 -7.08 -1.26 -10.54
CA TYR A 86 -7.84 -0.95 -11.74
C TYR A 86 -7.66 0.52 -12.13
N ALA A 87 -7.22 0.76 -13.38
CA ALA A 87 -7.11 2.09 -13.98
C ALA A 87 -7.97 2.20 -15.22
N ARG A 88 -8.73 3.29 -15.30
CA ARG A 88 -9.57 3.66 -16.42
C ARG A 88 -9.27 5.07 -16.90
N PRO A 89 -8.62 5.20 -18.06
CA PRO A 89 -8.54 6.47 -18.77
C PRO A 89 -9.94 6.92 -19.24
N THR A 90 -10.29 8.18 -19.02
CA THR A 90 -11.53 8.78 -19.55
C THR A 90 -11.20 9.97 -20.44
N LYS A 91 -12.00 10.20 -21.49
CA LYS A 91 -11.73 11.25 -22.48
C LYS A 91 -11.89 12.66 -21.91
N ASP A 92 -12.86 12.86 -21.03
CA ASP A 92 -13.31 14.20 -20.63
C ASP A 92 -12.95 14.58 -19.18
N PHE A 93 -12.66 13.59 -18.32
CA PHE A 93 -12.46 13.81 -16.87
C PHE A 93 -11.07 13.38 -16.38
N GLY A 94 -10.17 13.00 -17.31
CA GLY A 94 -8.84 12.50 -16.98
C GLY A 94 -8.82 11.00 -16.67
N ASN A 95 -7.79 10.54 -15.96
CA ASN A 95 -7.59 9.11 -15.70
C ASN A 95 -7.92 8.81 -14.24
N PHE A 96 -8.74 7.77 -14.03
CA PHE A 96 -9.10 7.29 -12.70
C PHE A 96 -8.41 5.98 -12.40
N GLY A 97 -8.01 5.80 -11.15
CA GLY A 97 -7.40 4.57 -10.69
C GLY A 97 -7.78 4.29 -9.24
N ILE A 98 -8.08 3.03 -8.95
CA ILE A 98 -8.36 2.55 -7.61
C ILE A 98 -7.56 1.27 -7.36
N HIS A 99 -7.07 1.11 -6.13
CA HIS A 99 -6.39 -0.12 -5.74
C HIS A 99 -6.81 -0.56 -4.35
N ILE A 100 -6.61 -1.85 -4.09
CA ILE A 100 -6.78 -2.47 -2.79
C ILE A 100 -5.47 -3.21 -2.50
N THR A 101 -4.92 -2.99 -1.32
CA THR A 101 -3.75 -3.72 -0.81
C THR A 101 -4.16 -4.48 0.44
N GLY A 102 -3.69 -5.71 0.58
CA GLY A 102 -3.98 -6.58 1.71
C GLY A 102 -2.70 -7.25 2.18
N LEU A 103 -2.47 -7.21 3.49
CA LEU A 103 -1.38 -7.93 4.14
C LEU A 103 -1.96 -9.12 4.89
N TYR A 104 -1.46 -10.30 4.59
CA TYR A 104 -1.72 -11.50 5.36
C TYR A 104 -0.46 -11.84 6.15
N ALA A 105 -0.58 -11.89 7.47
CA ALA A 105 0.51 -12.30 8.34
C ALA A 105 0.29 -13.75 8.81
N GLY A 106 1.27 -14.61 8.50
CA GLY A 106 1.25 -16.01 8.90
C GLY A 106 1.46 -16.20 10.41
N LYS A 107 1.47 -17.47 10.83
CA LYS A 107 1.91 -17.84 12.18
C LYS A 107 3.42 -17.72 12.25
N MET A 108 3.90 -17.00 13.25
CA MET A 108 5.32 -16.84 13.57
C MET A 108 5.66 -17.74 14.75
N GLU A 109 6.71 -18.53 14.58
CA GLU A 109 7.24 -19.34 15.67
C GLU A 109 8.07 -18.47 16.61
N ILE A 110 7.74 -18.49 17.90
CA ILE A 110 8.55 -17.84 18.93
C ILE A 110 9.54 -18.86 19.48
N THR A 111 10.82 -18.53 19.36
CA THR A 111 11.93 -19.36 19.88
C THR A 111 12.59 -18.71 21.09
N ASP A 112 13.02 -19.54 22.04
CA ASP A 112 13.86 -19.09 23.17
C ASP A 112 15.29 -18.75 22.69
N ILE A 113 16.13 -18.17 23.56
CA ILE A 113 17.55 -17.87 23.28
C ILE A 113 18.38 -19.12 22.94
N TRP A 114 17.88 -20.31 23.27
CA TRP A 114 18.47 -21.60 22.89
C TRP A 114 17.87 -22.21 21.61
N GLY A 115 16.98 -21.50 20.91
CA GLY A 115 16.38 -21.94 19.65
C GLY A 115 15.26 -22.99 19.80
N ASN A 116 14.81 -23.27 21.02
CA ASN A 116 13.68 -24.17 21.27
C ASN A 116 12.35 -23.45 21.00
N LYS A 117 11.42 -24.17 20.35
CA LYS A 117 10.05 -23.69 20.10
C LYS A 117 9.30 -23.48 21.41
N LEU A 118 8.85 -22.26 21.67
CA LEU A 118 7.99 -21.93 22.81
C LEU A 118 6.51 -22.02 22.44
N HIS A 119 6.07 -21.20 21.48
CA HIS A 119 4.67 -21.14 21.02
C HIS A 119 4.57 -20.58 19.60
N ASP A 120 3.45 -20.86 18.92
CA ASP A 120 3.07 -20.21 17.67
C ASP A 120 2.18 -19.01 17.98
N LYS A 121 2.58 -17.82 17.55
CA LYS A 121 1.76 -16.61 17.65
C LYS A 121 1.49 -16.08 16.25
N TYR A 122 0.29 -15.57 15.99
CA TYR A 122 0.12 -14.74 14.79
C TYR A 122 1.03 -13.53 14.91
N ALA A 123 1.47 -12.95 13.78
CA ALA A 123 2.06 -11.62 13.86
C ALA A 123 0.99 -10.73 14.51
N ASP A 124 1.23 -10.30 15.75
CA ASP A 124 0.40 -9.28 16.33
C ASP A 124 0.54 -8.07 15.41
N PHE A 125 -0.58 -7.61 14.86
CA PHE A 125 -0.70 -6.27 14.33
C PHE A 125 -0.52 -5.30 15.51
N ASN A 126 0.71 -5.18 15.98
CA ASN A 126 1.11 -4.12 16.85
C ASN A 126 1.27 -2.91 15.94
N ILE A 127 0.16 -2.22 15.71
CA ILE A 127 0.19 -0.80 15.37
C ILE A 127 0.75 -0.15 16.64
N SER A 128 2.06 -0.28 16.87
CA SER A 128 2.73 0.56 17.84
C SER A 128 2.75 1.93 17.21
N THR A 129 1.66 2.67 17.42
CA THR A 129 1.68 4.11 17.51
C THR A 129 2.80 4.47 18.49
N SER A 130 3.96 4.76 17.95
CA SER A 130 5.06 5.47 18.59
C SER A 130 5.37 6.64 17.69
#